data_AF-A0AAJ1RWB8-F1
#
_entry.id   AF-A0AAJ1RWB8-F1
#
_cell.length_a   1.000
_cell.length_b   1.000
_cell.length_c   1.000
_cell.angle_alpha   90.00
_cell.angle_beta   90.00
_cell.angle_gamma   90.00
#
_symmetry.space_group_name_H-M   'P 1'
#
loop_
_entity.id
_entity.type
_entity.pdbx_description
1 polymer ?
#
loop_
_entity_poly.entity_id
_entity_poly.type
_entity_poly.pdbx_seq_one_letter_code
_entity_poly.pdbx_strand_id
1 'polypeptide(L)'
;MEDYLLECLEFLQRAGNDVGRRRKEVQTPQVWSLLPFEWKALAILAASKAAPAAIDIESASSPGSAVSSHRQRRGRRGGRGRVNRIEDRLAGSVEALSSSEPAAYKLAVLTVQRERMGTSWDSSWDSEMDSLRVECQQGIHPVWRRMAREAPLLGELGGFPMVESEIVEIDSTDWVQAARFDPLDHTELKKWLSMELPFKASSQQALALNNIKRDLSGGRARPNRWLNWMRPMLRGL
;
A
#
# COMPACT_ATOMS: atom_id res chain seq x y z
N MET A 1 6.19 1.93 4.08
CA MET A 1 5.08 1.71 3.11
C MET A 1 3.87 2.60 3.41
N GLU A 2 3.57 2.87 4.67
CA GLU A 2 2.39 3.65 5.09
C GLU A 2 2.33 5.08 4.53
N ASP A 3 3.47 5.79 4.45
CA ASP A 3 3.55 7.11 3.81
C ASP A 3 3.13 7.06 2.33
N TYR A 4 3.60 6.05 1.59
CA TYR A 4 3.28 5.87 0.18
C TYR A 4 1.79 5.58 -0.04
N LEU A 5 1.20 4.79 0.86
CA LEU A 5 -0.23 4.53 0.84
C LEU A 5 -1.01 5.81 1.12
N LEU A 6 -0.60 6.61 2.12
CA LEU A 6 -1.25 7.87 2.45
C LEU A 6 -1.28 8.83 1.26
N GLU A 7 -0.14 9.03 0.60
CA GLU A 7 -0.06 9.88 -0.59
C GLU A 7 -0.99 9.40 -1.72
N CYS A 8 -1.14 8.08 -1.91
CA CYS A 8 -2.09 7.55 -2.88
C CYS A 8 -3.55 7.86 -2.50
N LEU A 9 -3.89 7.81 -1.21
CA LEU A 9 -5.25 8.06 -0.70
C LEU A 9 -5.64 9.55 -0.70
N GLU A 10 -4.68 10.47 -0.68
CA GLU A 10 -4.95 11.91 -0.81
C GLU A 10 -5.63 12.24 -2.14
N PHE A 11 -5.27 11.53 -3.21
CA PHE A 11 -5.87 11.70 -4.53
C PHE A 11 -7.34 11.27 -4.58
N LEU A 12 -7.80 10.44 -3.64
CA LEU A 12 -9.22 10.06 -3.57
C LEU A 12 -10.14 11.24 -3.26
N GLN A 13 -9.65 12.29 -2.59
CA GLN A 13 -10.45 13.50 -2.32
C GLN A 13 -10.90 14.18 -3.62
N ARG A 14 -10.06 14.15 -4.66
CA ARG A 14 -10.33 14.78 -5.96
C ARG A 14 -11.33 13.99 -6.81
N ALA A 15 -11.49 12.70 -6.52
CA ALA A 15 -12.29 11.76 -7.29
C ALA A 15 -13.79 11.80 -6.96
N GLY A 16 -14.18 12.37 -5.81
CA GLY A 16 -15.54 12.34 -5.31
C GLY A 16 -16.00 10.93 -4.91
N ASN A 17 -17.24 10.58 -5.25
CA ASN A 17 -17.90 9.34 -4.81
C ASN A 17 -17.94 8.22 -5.87
N ASP A 18 -17.60 8.50 -7.12
CA ASP A 18 -17.64 7.48 -8.18
C ASP A 18 -16.50 6.46 -8.03
N VAL A 19 -16.84 5.17 -7.89
CA VAL A 19 -15.87 4.09 -7.66
C VAL A 19 -14.91 3.92 -8.83
N GLY A 20 -15.41 4.06 -10.07
CA GLY A 20 -14.59 3.92 -11.27
C GLY A 20 -13.52 5.01 -11.35
N ARG A 21 -13.90 6.26 -11.11
CA ARG A 21 -12.99 7.41 -11.04
C ARG A 21 -12.01 7.28 -9.88
N ARG A 22 -12.48 6.96 -8.68
CA ARG A 22 -11.63 6.74 -7.49
C ARG A 22 -10.53 5.72 -7.73
N ARG A 23 -10.86 4.59 -8.37
CA ARG A 23 -9.87 3.55 -8.75
C ARG A 23 -8.82 4.05 -9.72
N LYS A 24 -9.16 4.97 -10.63
CA LYS A 24 -8.18 5.57 -11.55
C LYS A 24 -7.31 6.59 -10.83
N GLU A 25 -7.92 7.44 -10.01
CA GLU A 25 -7.23 8.50 -9.28
C GLU A 25 -6.23 7.95 -8.27
N VAL A 26 -6.55 6.87 -7.53
CA VAL A 26 -5.60 6.24 -6.59
C VAL A 26 -4.38 5.63 -7.30
N GLN A 27 -4.50 5.29 -8.58
CA GLN A 27 -3.41 4.73 -9.40
C GLN A 27 -2.60 5.80 -10.15
N THR A 28 -3.06 7.05 -10.14
CA THR A 28 -2.44 8.16 -10.89
C THR A 28 -1.11 8.63 -10.30
N PRO A 29 -0.92 8.68 -8.95
CA PRO A 29 0.35 9.09 -8.36
C PRO A 29 1.50 8.19 -8.79
N GLN A 30 2.68 8.78 -9.02
CA GLN A 30 3.87 7.99 -9.35
C GLN A 30 4.25 7.01 -8.24
N VAL A 31 3.91 7.36 -7.00
CA VAL A 31 4.08 6.57 -5.77
C VAL A 31 3.33 5.24 -5.82
N TRP A 32 2.26 5.15 -6.62
CA TRP A 32 1.59 3.87 -6.90
C TRP A 32 2.57 2.81 -7.39
N SER A 33 3.58 3.18 -8.17
CA SER A 33 4.57 2.23 -8.67
C SER A 33 5.48 1.66 -7.57
N LEU A 34 5.66 2.38 -6.46
CA LEU A 34 6.49 2.00 -5.32
C LEU A 34 5.79 1.02 -4.38
N LEU A 35 4.45 1.00 -4.37
CA LEU A 35 3.69 0.10 -3.52
C LEU A 35 3.80 -1.37 -4.00
N PRO A 36 4.00 -2.34 -3.09
CA PRO A 36 3.90 -3.76 -3.41
C PRO A 36 2.44 -4.14 -3.70
N PHE A 37 2.22 -5.34 -4.24
CA PHE A 37 0.89 -5.74 -4.72
C PHE A 37 -0.17 -5.79 -3.62
N GLU A 38 0.18 -6.18 -2.40
CA GLU A 38 -0.74 -6.29 -1.28
C GLU A 38 -1.22 -4.91 -0.82
N TRP A 39 -0.29 -3.95 -0.70
CA TRP A 39 -0.61 -2.56 -0.37
C TRP A 39 -1.42 -1.86 -1.47
N LYS A 40 -1.17 -2.20 -2.75
CA LYS A 40 -2.03 -1.80 -3.87
C LYS A 40 -3.45 -2.35 -3.72
N ALA A 41 -3.61 -3.58 -3.23
CA ALA A 41 -4.92 -4.17 -2.97
C ALA A 41 -5.69 -3.37 -1.89
N LEU A 42 -5.01 -2.98 -0.81
CA LEU A 42 -5.59 -2.12 0.23
C LEU A 42 -6.01 -0.75 -0.31
N ALA A 43 -5.16 -0.10 -1.10
CA ALA A 43 -5.49 1.19 -1.71
C ALA A 43 -6.73 1.11 -2.63
N ILE A 44 -6.88 0.02 -3.39
CA ILE A 44 -8.08 -0.21 -4.23
C ILE A 44 -9.31 -0.51 -3.37
N LEU A 45 -9.13 -1.18 -2.23
CA LEU A 45 -10.21 -1.45 -1.26
C LEU A 45 -10.76 -0.14 -0.68
N ALA A 46 -9.90 0.83 -0.36
CA ALA A 46 -10.32 2.19 -0.01
C ALA A 46 -10.99 2.93 -1.19
N ALA A 47 -10.47 2.77 -2.40
CA ALA A 47 -11.09 3.35 -3.59
C ALA A 47 -12.51 2.79 -3.86
N SER A 48 -12.74 1.50 -3.55
CA SER A 48 -14.01 0.82 -3.74
C SER A 48 -15.03 1.06 -2.63
N LYS A 49 -14.66 1.74 -1.55
CA LYS A 49 -15.50 1.95 -0.37
C LYS A 49 -16.04 0.64 0.21
N ALA A 50 -15.16 -0.34 0.35
CA ALA A 50 -15.55 -1.63 0.90
C ALA A 50 -16.18 -1.47 2.29
N ALA A 51 -17.41 -1.96 2.42
CA ALA A 51 -18.19 -1.97 3.64
C ALA A 51 -18.36 -3.43 4.10
N PRO A 52 -18.54 -3.69 5.41
CA PRO A 52 -18.88 -5.01 5.90
C PRO A 52 -20.21 -5.47 5.25
N ALA A 53 -20.38 -6.78 5.08
CA ALA A 53 -21.67 -7.30 4.65
C ALA A 53 -22.73 -6.83 5.66
N ALA A 54 -23.79 -6.17 5.19
CA ALA A 54 -24.86 -5.72 6.09
C ALA A 54 -25.41 -6.94 6.84
N ILE A 55 -25.39 -6.88 8.17
CA ILE A 55 -26.16 -7.82 8.99
C ILE A 55 -27.62 -7.51 8.68
N ASP A 56 -28.32 -8.46 8.06
CA ASP A 56 -29.73 -8.34 7.68
C ASP A 56 -30.58 -8.32 8.96
N ILE A 57 -30.64 -7.15 9.61
CA ILE A 57 -31.61 -6.88 10.66
C ILE A 57 -32.89 -6.53 9.92
N GLU A 58 -33.80 -7.50 9.88
CA GLU A 58 -35.08 -7.47 9.18
C GLU A 58 -35.72 -6.07 9.11
N SER A 59 -35.89 -5.55 7.89
CA SER A 59 -36.88 -4.52 7.61
C SER A 59 -37.46 -4.70 6.23
N ALA A 60 -38.75 -5.01 6.26
CA ALA A 60 -39.69 -5.07 5.17
C ALA A 60 -39.60 -3.88 4.19
N SER A 61 -39.79 -4.21 2.92
CA SER A 61 -40.39 -3.35 1.89
C SER A 61 -39.68 -2.04 1.54
N SER A 62 -38.67 -2.14 0.68
CA SER A 62 -38.39 -1.14 -0.36
C SER A 62 -37.75 -1.82 -1.57
N PRO A 63 -38.45 -1.97 -2.72
CA PRO A 63 -37.88 -2.59 -3.91
C PRO A 63 -37.02 -1.54 -4.63
N GLY A 64 -35.75 -1.44 -4.27
CA GLY A 64 -34.90 -0.37 -4.81
C GLY A 64 -33.41 -0.51 -4.58
N SER A 65 -32.88 -1.71 -4.35
CA SER A 65 -31.43 -1.95 -4.41
C SER A 65 -31.18 -3.30 -5.05
N ALA A 66 -31.24 -3.32 -6.38
CA ALA A 66 -30.81 -4.46 -7.16
C ALA A 66 -29.32 -4.69 -6.86
N VAL A 67 -29.06 -5.77 -6.13
CA VAL A 67 -27.75 -6.43 -6.05
C VAL A 67 -27.20 -6.48 -7.47
N SER A 68 -26.11 -5.75 -7.69
CA SER A 68 -25.45 -5.65 -8.99
C SER A 68 -24.82 -6.99 -9.34
N SER A 69 -25.64 -7.92 -9.81
CA SER A 69 -25.21 -9.14 -10.48
C SER A 69 -24.58 -8.73 -11.81
N HIS A 70 -23.29 -8.39 -11.76
CA HIS A 70 -22.48 -8.16 -12.94
C HIS A 70 -22.48 -9.43 -13.80
N ARG A 71 -23.41 -9.51 -14.76
CA ARG A 71 -23.38 -10.48 -15.85
C ARG A 71 -22.04 -10.35 -16.56
N GLN A 72 -21.16 -11.31 -16.27
CA GLN A 72 -19.88 -11.50 -16.92
C GLN A 72 -20.09 -11.64 -18.43
N ARG A 73 -19.82 -10.57 -19.18
CA ARG A 73 -19.65 -10.63 -20.63
C ARG A 73 -18.37 -11.43 -20.89
N ARG A 74 -18.52 -12.75 -21.06
CA ARG A 74 -17.47 -13.68 -21.51
C ARG A 74 -16.98 -13.26 -22.90
N GLY A 75 -16.00 -12.36 -22.91
CA GLY A 75 -15.17 -12.07 -24.07
C GLY A 75 -14.05 -13.10 -24.19
N ARG A 76 -13.96 -13.73 -25.36
CA ARG A 76 -12.97 -14.74 -25.74
C ARG A 76 -11.54 -14.18 -25.68
N ARG A 77 -10.79 -14.47 -24.61
CA ARG A 77 -9.33 -14.59 -24.68
C ARG A 77 -8.82 -15.49 -23.54
N GLY A 78 -8.25 -16.63 -23.96
CA GLY A 78 -7.45 -17.63 -23.23
C GLY A 78 -7.42 -17.59 -21.70
N GLY A 79 -7.80 -18.72 -21.09
CA GLY A 79 -7.68 -18.97 -19.66
C GLY A 79 -6.27 -18.74 -19.12
N ARG A 80 -6.17 -17.77 -18.21
CA ARG A 80 -5.22 -17.74 -17.10
C ARG A 80 -6.07 -17.50 -15.85
N GLY A 81 -5.90 -18.37 -14.86
CA GLY A 81 -6.85 -18.59 -13.77
C GLY A 81 -7.07 -17.40 -12.84
N ARG A 82 -8.32 -17.28 -12.37
CA ARG A 82 -8.86 -16.75 -11.09
C ARG A 82 -8.34 -15.46 -10.43
N VAL A 83 -7.19 -14.88 -10.77
CA VAL A 83 -6.70 -13.61 -10.21
C VAL A 83 -6.74 -12.54 -11.28
N ASN A 84 -7.92 -11.94 -11.49
CA ASN A 84 -8.09 -10.88 -12.49
C ASN A 84 -8.14 -9.47 -11.89
N ARG A 85 -8.28 -9.33 -10.56
CA ARG A 85 -8.38 -8.00 -9.91
C ARG A 85 -7.25 -7.78 -8.92
N ILE A 86 -6.81 -6.53 -8.81
CA ILE A 86 -5.76 -6.12 -7.86
C ILE A 86 -6.20 -6.40 -6.41
N GLU A 87 -7.50 -6.28 -6.14
CA GLU A 87 -8.12 -6.63 -4.85
C GLU A 87 -7.88 -8.09 -4.42
N ASP A 88 -7.73 -9.01 -5.38
CA ASP A 88 -7.53 -10.43 -5.11
C ASP A 88 -6.07 -10.73 -4.70
N ARG A 89 -5.17 -9.74 -4.79
CA ARG A 89 -3.74 -9.86 -4.45
C ARG A 89 -3.41 -9.42 -3.03
N LEU A 90 -4.42 -9.30 -2.17
CA LEU A 90 -4.21 -9.05 -0.75
C LEU A 90 -3.51 -10.27 -0.11
N ALA A 91 -2.59 -10.04 0.82
CA ALA A 91 -1.88 -11.10 1.53
C ALA A 91 -2.84 -12.08 2.20
N GLY A 92 -2.45 -13.36 2.28
CA GLY A 92 -3.19 -14.35 3.07
C GLY A 92 -3.07 -14.09 4.58
N SER A 93 -3.96 -14.65 5.39
CA SER A 93 -3.94 -14.45 6.86
C SER A 93 -2.61 -14.86 7.49
N VAL A 94 -2.06 -16.02 7.10
CA VAL A 94 -0.78 -16.54 7.62
C VAL A 94 0.42 -15.70 7.14
N GLU A 95 0.38 -15.26 5.88
CA GLU A 95 1.42 -14.42 5.28
C GLU A 95 1.46 -13.03 5.93
N ALA A 96 0.31 -12.46 6.23
CA ALA A 96 0.23 -11.19 6.95
C ALA A 96 0.80 -11.31 8.36
N LEU A 97 0.45 -12.36 9.10
CA LEU A 97 0.96 -12.59 10.46
C LEU A 97 2.48 -12.78 10.51
N SER A 98 3.05 -13.52 9.55
CA SER A 98 4.49 -13.77 9.47
C SER A 98 5.31 -12.61 8.88
N SER A 99 4.65 -11.60 8.30
CA SER A 99 5.33 -10.43 7.75
C SER A 99 5.94 -9.54 8.84
N SER A 100 6.97 -8.77 8.47
CA SER A 100 7.56 -7.72 9.32
C SER A 100 6.82 -6.38 9.21
N GLU A 101 5.59 -6.38 8.71
CA GLU A 101 4.81 -5.16 8.50
C GLU A 101 4.16 -4.67 9.82
N PRO A 102 3.73 -3.40 9.89
CA PRO A 102 3.13 -2.83 11.09
C PRO A 102 1.88 -3.58 11.58
N ALA A 103 1.61 -3.55 12.88
CA ALA A 103 0.45 -4.20 13.49
C ALA A 103 -0.88 -3.80 12.82
N ALA A 104 -1.04 -2.52 12.52
CA ALA A 104 -2.22 -1.99 11.84
C ALA A 104 -2.41 -2.54 10.42
N TYR A 105 -1.32 -2.81 9.70
CA TYR A 105 -1.38 -3.50 8.41
C TYR A 105 -1.89 -4.92 8.56
N LYS A 106 -1.32 -5.68 9.50
CA LYS A 106 -1.73 -7.07 9.78
C LYS A 106 -3.21 -7.14 10.16
N LEU A 107 -3.64 -6.25 11.06
CA LEU A 107 -5.03 -6.15 11.49
C LEU A 107 -5.98 -5.79 10.33
N ALA A 108 -5.58 -4.87 9.45
CA ALA A 108 -6.35 -4.51 8.27
C ALA A 108 -6.53 -5.71 7.32
N VAL A 109 -5.45 -6.45 7.04
CA VAL A 109 -5.51 -7.63 6.17
C VAL A 109 -6.40 -8.71 6.79
N LEU A 110 -6.21 -9.04 8.07
CA LEU A 110 -7.01 -10.05 8.76
C LEU A 110 -8.49 -9.69 8.78
N THR A 111 -8.83 -8.42 9.03
CA THR A 111 -10.23 -7.95 9.01
C THR A 111 -10.87 -8.18 7.63
N VAL A 112 -10.14 -7.90 6.55
CA VAL A 112 -10.63 -8.13 5.18
C VAL A 112 -10.73 -9.62 4.87
N GLN A 113 -9.76 -10.42 5.30
CA GLN A 113 -9.78 -11.87 5.07
C GLN A 113 -10.89 -12.55 5.87
N ARG A 114 -11.19 -12.09 7.08
CA ARG A 114 -12.31 -12.57 7.90
C ARG A 114 -13.64 -12.43 7.15
N GLU A 115 -13.92 -11.25 6.59
CA GLU A 115 -15.13 -11.06 5.78
C GLU A 115 -15.14 -11.92 4.51
N ARG A 116 -13.99 -12.14 3.87
CA ARG A 116 -13.89 -12.95 2.65
C ARG A 116 -14.10 -14.43 2.92
N MET A 117 -13.60 -14.93 4.05
CA MET A 117 -13.65 -16.34 4.43
C MET A 117 -14.98 -16.70 5.11
N GLY A 118 -15.60 -15.76 5.82
CA GLY A 118 -16.90 -15.95 6.48
C GLY A 118 -16.88 -17.20 7.37
N THR A 119 -17.61 -18.23 6.98
CA THR A 119 -17.74 -19.49 7.73
C THR A 119 -16.48 -20.36 7.72
N SER A 120 -15.53 -20.12 6.82
CA SER A 120 -14.25 -20.87 6.79
C SER A 120 -13.14 -20.17 7.58
N TRP A 121 -13.47 -19.16 8.37
CA TRP A 121 -12.53 -18.46 9.23
C TRP A 121 -12.08 -19.35 10.40
N ASP A 122 -10.79 -19.32 10.72
CA ASP A 122 -10.25 -20.00 11.88
C ASP A 122 -10.30 -19.08 13.11
N SER A 123 -11.03 -19.49 14.14
CA SER A 123 -11.13 -18.78 15.42
C SER A 123 -9.79 -18.57 16.13
N SER A 124 -8.76 -19.36 15.81
CA SER A 124 -7.42 -19.14 16.38
C SER A 124 -6.87 -17.75 16.01
N TRP A 125 -7.17 -17.25 14.82
CA TRP A 125 -6.75 -15.92 14.37
C TRP A 125 -7.46 -14.77 15.09
N ASP A 126 -8.59 -15.01 15.76
CA ASP A 126 -9.25 -13.97 16.55
C ASP A 126 -8.37 -13.56 17.74
N SER A 127 -7.68 -14.52 18.37
CA SER A 127 -6.73 -14.24 19.46
C SER A 127 -5.51 -13.43 19.01
N GLU A 128 -5.03 -13.68 17.79
CA GLU A 128 -3.96 -12.89 17.15
C GLU A 128 -4.46 -11.48 16.81
N MET A 129 -5.68 -11.34 16.30
CA MET A 129 -6.30 -10.03 16.06
C MET A 129 -6.42 -9.23 17.35
N ASP A 130 -6.83 -9.83 18.46
CA ASP A 130 -6.91 -9.16 19.76
C ASP A 130 -5.54 -8.69 20.26
N SER A 131 -4.50 -9.50 20.05
CA SER A 131 -3.12 -9.12 20.37
C SER A 131 -2.66 -7.92 19.53
N LEU A 132 -2.97 -7.92 18.23
CA LEU A 132 -2.68 -6.79 17.33
C LEU A 132 -3.47 -5.53 17.69
N ARG A 133 -4.70 -5.64 18.20
CA ARG A 133 -5.48 -4.50 18.70
C ARG A 133 -4.80 -3.82 19.87
N VAL A 134 -4.27 -4.61 20.81
CA VAL A 134 -3.51 -4.08 21.96
C VAL A 134 -2.26 -3.35 21.49
N GLU A 135 -1.54 -3.88 20.50
CA GLU A 135 -0.39 -3.20 19.92
C GLU A 135 -0.80 -1.89 19.23
N CYS A 136 -1.90 -1.89 18.47
CA CYS A 136 -2.44 -0.69 17.82
C CYS A 136 -2.85 0.42 18.81
N GLN A 137 -3.13 0.10 20.09
CA GLN A 137 -3.40 1.11 21.11
C GLN A 137 -2.18 1.97 21.46
N GLN A 138 -0.97 1.50 21.16
CA GLN A 138 0.26 2.27 21.37
C GLN A 138 0.38 3.45 20.38
N GLY A 139 -0.33 3.37 19.25
CA GLY A 139 -0.28 4.37 18.21
C GLY A 139 -0.25 3.73 16.82
N ILE A 140 -0.99 4.31 15.90
CA ILE A 140 -1.01 3.91 14.50
C ILE A 140 -0.65 5.07 13.58
N HIS A 141 -0.11 4.75 12.41
CA HIS A 141 0.16 5.73 11.37
C HIS A 141 -1.15 6.40 10.89
N PRO A 142 -1.17 7.72 10.60
CA PRO A 142 -2.37 8.46 10.20
C PRO A 142 -3.08 7.92 8.96
N VAL A 143 -2.38 7.15 8.12
CA VAL A 143 -2.94 6.46 6.96
C VAL A 143 -4.12 5.57 7.32
N TRP A 144 -4.09 4.91 8.47
CA TRP A 144 -5.11 3.94 8.86
C TRP A 144 -6.42 4.62 9.25
N ARG A 145 -6.36 5.82 9.84
CA ARG A 145 -7.54 6.66 10.03
C ARG A 145 -8.14 7.10 8.70
N ARG A 146 -7.28 7.43 7.72
CA ARG A 146 -7.74 7.77 6.36
C ARG A 146 -8.40 6.55 5.69
N MET A 147 -7.80 5.37 5.82
CA MET A 147 -8.34 4.11 5.34
C MET A 147 -9.70 3.80 5.97
N ALA A 148 -9.85 3.93 7.29
CA ALA A 148 -11.10 3.70 8.00
C ALA A 148 -12.25 4.60 7.52
N ARG A 149 -11.95 5.85 7.13
CA ARG A 149 -12.93 6.78 6.56
C ARG A 149 -13.34 6.40 5.14
N GLU A 150 -12.40 5.93 4.32
CA GLU A 150 -12.65 5.60 2.92
C GLU A 150 -13.21 4.19 2.72
N ALA A 151 -12.87 3.24 3.60
CA ALA A 151 -13.36 1.87 3.64
C ALA A 151 -13.98 1.57 5.02
N PRO A 152 -15.32 1.64 5.15
CA PRO A 152 -16.02 1.35 6.41
C PRO A 152 -15.70 -0.03 6.99
N LEU A 153 -15.30 -1.00 6.16
CA LEU A 153 -14.82 -2.31 6.61
C LEU A 153 -13.65 -2.22 7.59
N LEU A 154 -12.81 -1.20 7.46
CA LEU A 154 -11.66 -0.94 8.32
C LEU A 154 -11.96 0.14 9.37
N GLY A 155 -13.24 0.38 9.66
CA GLY A 155 -13.69 1.43 10.57
C GLY A 155 -13.06 1.37 11.95
N GLU A 156 -12.78 0.16 12.45
CA GLU A 156 -12.11 -0.08 13.74
C GLU A 156 -10.76 0.65 13.83
N LEU A 157 -9.99 0.68 12.73
CA LEU A 157 -8.69 1.34 12.69
C LEU A 157 -8.78 2.85 12.92
N GLY A 158 -9.95 3.46 12.69
CA GLY A 158 -10.16 4.88 12.95
C GLY A 158 -10.20 5.25 14.43
N GLY A 159 -10.42 4.27 15.32
CA GLY A 159 -10.54 4.47 16.76
C GLY A 159 -9.21 4.52 17.53
N PHE A 160 -8.12 4.05 16.93
CA PHE A 160 -6.81 4.02 17.60
C PHE A 160 -6.14 5.42 17.61
N PRO A 161 -5.27 5.69 18.62
CA PRO A 161 -4.50 6.93 18.69
C PRO A 161 -3.54 7.04 17.50
N MET A 162 -3.30 8.25 17.02
CA MET A 162 -2.35 8.49 15.92
C MET A 162 -1.00 8.89 16.49
N VAL A 163 0.05 8.29 15.92
CA VAL A 163 1.44 8.68 16.17
C VAL A 163 2.08 8.95 14.82
N GLU A 164 2.66 10.15 14.66
CA GLU A 164 3.46 10.45 13.49
C GLU A 164 4.79 9.70 13.59
N SER A 165 5.30 9.20 12.45
CA SER A 165 6.57 8.48 12.42
C SER A 165 7.70 9.37 12.96
N GLU A 166 8.35 8.98 14.04
CA GLU A 166 9.51 9.69 14.57
C GLU A 166 10.62 9.76 13.51
N ILE A 167 11.33 10.89 13.46
CA ILE A 167 12.52 11.04 12.64
C ILE A 167 13.60 10.19 13.30
N VAL A 168 13.79 8.97 12.80
CA VAL A 168 14.87 8.11 13.25
C VAL A 168 16.19 8.71 12.77
N GLU A 169 16.99 9.22 13.70
CA GLU A 169 18.38 9.59 13.43
C GLU A 169 19.19 8.29 13.27
N ILE A 170 19.50 7.95 12.02
CA ILE A 170 20.31 6.78 11.69
C ILE A 170 21.77 7.23 11.58
N ASP A 171 22.70 6.47 12.17
CA ASP A 171 24.13 6.69 11.97
C ASP A 171 24.48 6.53 10.48
N SER A 172 24.86 7.65 9.86
CA SER A 172 25.18 7.71 8.44
C SER A 172 26.63 7.34 8.13
N THR A 173 27.45 7.05 9.14
CA THR A 173 28.90 6.86 8.99
C THR A 173 29.24 5.79 7.95
N ASP A 174 28.63 4.60 8.05
CA ASP A 174 28.89 3.50 7.13
C ASP A 174 28.45 3.82 5.69
N TRP A 175 27.31 4.50 5.55
CA TRP A 175 26.78 4.91 4.25
C TRP A 175 27.69 5.94 3.56
N VAL A 176 28.25 6.88 4.34
CA VAL A 176 29.22 7.89 3.86
C VAL A 176 30.57 7.25 3.52
N GLN A 177 31.06 6.31 4.32
CA GLN A 177 32.31 5.60 4.01
C GLN A 177 32.17 4.75 2.74
N ALA A 178 31.04 4.07 2.58
CA ALA A 178 30.72 3.29 1.39
C ALA A 178 30.52 4.15 0.13
N ALA A 179 30.38 5.48 0.25
CA ALA A 179 30.31 6.39 -0.90
C ALA A 179 31.67 6.61 -1.60
N ARG A 180 32.76 6.05 -1.06
CA ARG A 180 34.13 6.19 -1.59
C ARG A 180 34.42 5.18 -2.69
N PHE A 181 33.86 5.39 -3.87
CA PHE A 181 34.13 4.61 -5.08
C PHE A 181 34.18 5.52 -6.30
N ASP A 182 34.67 5.01 -7.43
CA ASP A 182 34.61 5.74 -8.71
C ASP A 182 33.14 5.85 -9.17
N PRO A 183 32.56 7.06 -9.30
CA PRO A 183 31.17 7.21 -9.73
C PRO A 183 30.87 6.66 -11.14
N LEU A 184 31.91 6.41 -11.95
CA LEU A 184 31.78 5.73 -13.25
C LEU A 184 31.73 4.20 -13.12
N ASP A 185 32.12 3.64 -11.96
CA ASP A 185 31.91 2.24 -11.66
C ASP A 185 30.46 1.99 -11.27
N HIS A 186 29.69 1.57 -12.28
CA HIS A 186 28.29 1.24 -12.15
C HIS A 186 28.01 0.07 -11.18
N THR A 187 29.00 -0.80 -10.92
CA THR A 187 28.82 -1.94 -10.03
C THR A 187 28.87 -1.50 -8.56
N GLU A 188 29.90 -0.72 -8.19
CA GLU A 188 30.01 -0.14 -6.85
C GLU A 188 28.91 0.90 -6.60
N LEU A 189 28.56 1.73 -7.60
CA LEU A 189 27.42 2.65 -7.48
C LEU A 189 26.10 1.92 -7.18
N LYS A 190 25.85 0.80 -7.87
CA LYS A 190 24.66 -0.02 -7.62
C LYS A 190 24.67 -0.60 -6.20
N LYS A 191 25.83 -1.09 -5.75
CA LYS A 191 26.00 -1.66 -4.41
C LYS A 191 25.71 -0.60 -3.34
N TRP A 192 26.30 0.58 -3.46
CA TRP A 192 26.07 1.70 -2.55
C TRP A 192 24.61 2.15 -2.52
N LEU A 193 23.99 2.33 -3.69
CA LEU A 193 22.56 2.68 -3.77
C LEU A 193 21.65 1.63 -3.14
N SER A 194 22.08 0.36 -3.12
CA SER A 194 21.31 -0.75 -2.55
C SER A 194 21.39 -0.85 -1.02
N MET A 195 22.28 -0.07 -0.38
CA MET A 195 22.31 0.08 1.07
C MET A 195 21.04 0.78 1.58
N GLU A 196 20.75 0.57 2.86
CA GLU A 196 19.69 1.32 3.54
C GLU A 196 20.05 2.81 3.58
N LEU A 197 19.07 3.66 3.30
CA LEU A 197 19.26 5.10 3.32
C LEU A 197 19.22 5.58 4.77
N PRO A 198 20.20 6.38 5.23
CA PRO A 198 20.24 6.87 6.60
C PRO A 198 19.25 8.03 6.85
N PHE A 199 18.34 8.30 5.92
CA PHE A 199 17.36 9.37 6.01
C PHE A 199 16.06 8.98 5.32
N LYS A 200 14.96 9.62 5.73
CA LYS A 200 13.64 9.44 5.11
C LYS A 200 13.60 10.15 3.75
N ALA A 201 13.80 9.40 2.67
CA ALA A 201 13.65 9.93 1.32
C ALA A 201 12.19 10.25 1.01
N SER A 202 11.93 11.37 0.34
CA SER A 202 10.59 11.67 -0.18
C SER A 202 10.18 10.63 -1.21
N SER A 203 8.88 10.46 -1.43
CA SER A 203 8.36 9.51 -2.41
C SER A 203 8.90 9.76 -3.82
N GLN A 204 9.11 11.02 -4.17
CA GLN A 204 9.69 11.40 -5.45
C GLN A 204 11.20 11.08 -5.54
N GLN A 205 11.95 11.28 -4.45
CA GLN A 205 13.37 10.87 -4.36
C GLN A 205 13.50 9.34 -4.45
N ALA A 206 12.67 8.59 -3.72
CA ALA A 206 12.64 7.13 -3.77
C ALA A 206 12.35 6.60 -5.18
N LEU A 207 11.44 7.24 -5.92
CA LEU A 207 11.15 6.91 -7.31
C LEU A 207 12.36 7.15 -8.22
N ALA A 208 13.02 8.30 -8.09
CA ALA A 208 14.22 8.60 -8.86
C ALA A 208 15.32 7.56 -8.60
N LEU A 209 15.57 7.22 -7.34
CA LEU A 209 16.55 6.19 -6.94
C LEU A 209 16.20 4.81 -7.52
N ASN A 210 14.93 4.38 -7.44
CA ASN A 210 14.50 3.11 -8.02
C ASN A 210 14.65 3.06 -9.54
N ASN A 211 14.38 4.18 -10.23
CA ASN A 211 14.62 4.26 -11.67
C ASN A 211 16.11 4.12 -12.01
N ILE A 212 17.00 4.75 -11.25
CA ILE A 212 18.45 4.63 -11.41
C ILE A 212 18.90 3.20 -11.15
N LYS A 213 18.49 2.57 -10.03
CA LYS A 213 18.80 1.17 -9.70
C LYS A 213 18.39 0.21 -10.81
N ARG A 214 17.20 0.41 -11.40
CA ARG A 214 16.70 -0.39 -12.53
C ARG A 214 17.52 -0.17 -13.79
N ASP A 215 17.88 1.06 -14.11
CA ASP A 215 18.69 1.41 -15.28
C ASP A 215 20.11 0.82 -15.17
N LEU A 216 20.72 0.87 -13.98
CA LEU A 216 21.98 0.20 -13.64
C LEU A 216 21.88 -1.32 -13.79
N SER A 217 20.79 -1.93 -13.32
CA SER A 217 20.57 -3.38 -13.42
C SER A 217 20.31 -3.86 -14.85
N GLY A 218 19.85 -2.97 -15.73
CA GLY A 218 19.58 -3.28 -17.13
C GLY A 218 20.82 -3.32 -18.03
N GLY A 219 22.03 -3.12 -17.50
CA GLY A 219 23.30 -3.22 -18.23
C GLY A 219 23.57 -2.10 -19.24
N ARG A 220 22.64 -1.14 -19.41
CA ARG A 220 22.78 0.05 -20.25
C ARG A 220 22.45 1.29 -19.44
N ALA A 221 23.35 1.63 -18.52
CA ALA A 221 23.28 2.85 -17.73
C ALA A 221 23.25 4.08 -18.65
N ARG A 222 22.32 5.00 -18.39
CA ARG A 222 22.15 6.25 -19.14
C ARG A 222 22.22 7.43 -18.17
N PRO A 223 23.42 7.86 -17.75
CA PRO A 223 23.60 8.93 -16.78
C PRO A 223 22.86 10.24 -17.13
N ASN A 224 22.79 10.58 -18.43
CA ASN A 224 22.05 11.74 -18.92
C ASN A 224 20.55 11.71 -18.57
N ARG A 225 19.93 10.52 -18.44
CA ARG A 225 18.54 10.38 -18.01
C ARG A 225 18.38 10.52 -16.50
N TRP A 226 19.41 10.15 -15.72
CA TRP A 226 19.37 10.25 -14.27
C TRP A 226 19.27 11.71 -13.82
N LEU A 227 19.97 12.62 -14.50
CA LEU A 227 19.85 14.06 -14.28
C LEU A 227 18.40 14.54 -14.43
N ASN A 228 17.65 14.04 -15.41
CA ASN A 228 16.26 14.43 -15.59
C ASN A 228 15.35 13.88 -14.48
N TRP A 229 15.66 12.70 -13.94
CA TRP A 229 14.91 12.13 -12.82
C TRP A 229 15.22 12.83 -11.50
N MET A 230 16.48 13.24 -11.28
CA MET A 230 16.92 13.88 -10.03
C MET A 230 16.68 15.39 -9.99
N ARG A 231 16.77 16.11 -11.13
CA ARG A 231 16.65 17.58 -11.20
C ARG A 231 15.37 18.15 -10.55
N PRO A 232 14.18 17.57 -10.73
CA PRO A 232 12.99 18.04 -10.03
C PRO A 232 13.04 17.79 -8.51
N MET A 233 13.80 16.78 -8.07
CA MET A 233 13.78 16.22 -6.72
C MET A 233 14.83 16.83 -5.79
N LEU A 234 15.79 17.57 -6.36
CA LEU A 234 16.82 18.31 -5.63
C LEU A 234 16.47 19.81 -5.48
N ARG A 235 15.32 20.27 -6.00
CA ARG A 235 14.88 21.66 -5.81
C ARG A 235 14.31 21.84 -4.41
N GLY A 236 14.89 22.74 -3.63
CA GLY A 236 14.43 23.04 -2.26
C GLY A 236 15.16 22.28 -1.15
N LEU A 237 16.26 21.60 -1.48
CA LEU A 237 17.35 21.34 -0.53
C LEU A 237 18.24 22.57 -0.42
#